data_AF-A0A938ARK1-F1
#
_entry.id   AF-A0A938ARK1-F1
#
_cell.length_a   1.000
_cell.length_b   1.000
_cell.length_c   1.000
_cell.angle_alpha   90.00
_cell.angle_beta   90.00
_cell.angle_gamma   90.00
#
_symmetry.space_group_name_H-M   'P 1'
#
loop_
_entity.id
_entity.type
_entity.pdbx_description
1 polymer ?
#
loop_
_entity_poly.entity_id
_entity_poly.type
_entity_poly.pdbx_seq_one_letter_code
_entity_poly.pdbx_strand_id
1 'polypeptide(L)'
;MPPPRAPLPPRPAIPKESYDLYVAYPCATEDDVRRIVGGEGEQYVELENLYTRILLLSPALNTRFKDYARGGHPRYGGGYKSLTHRRGGGKTPYTAAIIEPALGQLVALGLYPPRIALDVLPPLSFLLQFRFSLSGPFMSRDDETFYIHENPLSKDAVFKVPYVRPSTWKGVLRKAASGLSGVQSGDVEPLFGNPREAEVGQQGRLHFYPTYFDGLDLEMINPHSRVTKAGTTPIVMEIVPAGASGFFTLLYTPFDLIGLAADSRPVRQEVARDIVLTAKAVAAMLREQGFSAKRNRGFGLAAEQISGDSRGGQLLINGFPYPKTTFRTLDDLLRLAQELARQLLPG
;
A
#
# COMPACT_ATOMS: atom_id res chain seq x y z
N MET A 1 30.87 -3.51 30.50
CA MET A 1 30.69 -3.02 29.12
C MET A 1 31.07 -4.15 28.16
N PRO A 2 30.32 -4.39 27.07
CA PRO A 2 30.81 -5.25 26.00
C PRO A 2 32.07 -4.63 25.37
N PRO A 3 33.00 -5.45 24.83
CA PRO A 3 34.19 -4.93 24.15
C PRO A 3 33.78 -4.04 22.96
N PRO A 4 34.54 -2.99 22.65
CA PRO A 4 34.27 -2.13 21.50
C PRO A 4 34.29 -2.95 20.21
N ARG A 5 33.45 -2.56 19.26
CA ARG A 5 33.40 -3.20 17.94
C ARG A 5 34.75 -2.98 17.24
N ALA A 6 35.27 -4.02 16.58
CA ALA A 6 36.52 -3.89 15.83
C ALA A 6 36.39 -2.82 14.72
N PRO A 7 37.39 -1.94 14.55
CA PRO A 7 37.37 -0.95 13.48
C PRO A 7 37.36 -1.66 12.12
N LEU A 8 36.71 -1.03 11.13
CA LEU A 8 36.72 -1.55 9.76
C LEU A 8 38.14 -1.43 9.18
N PRO A 9 38.64 -2.47 8.49
CA PRO A 9 39.89 -2.34 7.74
C PRO A 9 39.71 -1.36 6.56
N PRO A 10 40.81 -0.84 5.99
CA PRO A 10 40.75 0.08 4.84
C PRO A 10 39.86 -0.46 3.71
N ARG A 11 39.17 0.43 3.01
CA ARG A 11 38.33 0.03 1.86
C ARG A 11 39.12 -0.77 0.83
N PRO A 12 38.53 -1.83 0.26
CA PRO A 12 39.13 -2.52 -0.88
C PRO A 12 39.21 -1.57 -2.08
N ALA A 13 40.21 -1.77 -2.95
CA ALA A 13 40.29 -1.04 -4.20
C ALA A 13 39.11 -1.42 -5.10
N ILE A 14 38.34 -0.43 -5.54
CA ILE A 14 37.25 -0.65 -6.51
C ILE A 14 37.89 -0.92 -7.87
N PRO A 15 37.55 -2.03 -8.56
CA PRO A 15 38.09 -2.33 -9.88
C PRO A 15 37.79 -1.19 -10.87
N LYS A 16 38.83 -0.62 -11.50
CA LYS A 16 38.72 0.58 -12.35
C LYS A 16 37.83 0.41 -13.60
N GLU A 17 37.50 -0.82 -13.99
CA GLU A 17 36.78 -1.15 -15.24
C GLU A 17 35.48 -1.93 -15.04
N SER A 18 35.02 -2.14 -13.79
CA SER A 18 33.78 -2.88 -13.55
C SER A 18 32.59 -1.93 -13.43
N TYR A 19 31.66 -2.02 -14.38
CA TYR A 19 30.35 -1.37 -14.30
C TYR A 19 29.32 -2.18 -13.50
N ASP A 20 29.73 -3.32 -12.93
CA ASP A 20 28.88 -4.17 -12.12
C ASP A 20 28.96 -3.73 -10.65
N LEU A 21 27.84 -3.18 -10.15
CA LEU A 21 27.71 -2.74 -8.77
C LEU A 21 28.00 -3.87 -7.76
N TYR A 22 27.64 -5.12 -8.07
CA TYR A 22 27.86 -6.24 -7.14
C TYR A 22 29.32 -6.69 -7.09
N VAL A 23 30.09 -6.41 -8.14
CA VAL A 23 31.55 -6.62 -8.17
C VAL A 23 32.28 -5.49 -7.47
N ALA A 24 31.85 -4.25 -7.70
CA ALA A 24 32.41 -3.06 -7.05
C ALA A 24 32.16 -3.04 -5.53
N TYR A 25 30.99 -3.53 -5.10
CA TYR A 25 30.55 -3.56 -3.70
C TYR A 25 30.16 -4.99 -3.30
N PRO A 26 31.15 -5.88 -3.06
CA PRO A 26 30.87 -7.25 -2.66
C PRO A 26 30.17 -7.27 -1.30
N CYS A 27 29.37 -8.31 -1.06
CA CYS A 27 28.66 -8.53 0.20
C CYS A 27 28.94 -9.96 0.72
N ALA A 28 30.23 -10.25 0.95
CA ALA A 28 30.70 -11.60 1.27
C ALA A 28 31.22 -11.75 2.72
N THR A 29 31.38 -10.64 3.44
CA THR A 29 31.90 -10.60 4.81
C THR A 29 31.03 -9.73 5.73
N GLU A 30 31.25 -9.81 7.05
CA GLU A 30 30.62 -8.89 8.01
C GLU A 30 31.00 -7.43 7.72
N ASP A 31 32.27 -7.18 7.39
CA ASP A 31 32.77 -5.84 7.10
C ASP A 31 32.16 -5.26 5.83
N ASP A 32 31.92 -6.08 4.80
CA ASP A 32 31.21 -5.65 3.60
C ASP A 32 29.79 -5.16 3.92
N VAL A 33 29.03 -5.95 4.68
CA VAL A 33 27.68 -5.57 5.11
C VAL A 33 27.73 -4.27 5.92
N ARG A 34 28.71 -4.11 6.81
CA ARG A 34 28.89 -2.86 7.59
C ARG A 34 29.17 -1.67 6.68
N ARG A 35 30.03 -1.82 5.67
CA ARG A 35 30.35 -0.76 4.71
C ARG A 35 29.16 -0.37 3.84
N ILE A 36 28.36 -1.36 3.40
CA ILE A 36 27.16 -1.14 2.58
C ILE A 36 26.06 -0.45 3.38
N VAL A 37 25.80 -0.89 4.62
CA VAL A 37 24.76 -0.30 5.48
C VAL A 37 25.15 1.12 5.91
N GLY A 38 26.42 1.31 6.29
CA GLY A 38 26.98 2.58 6.74
C GLY A 38 26.80 2.86 8.24
N GLY A 39 27.15 4.08 8.64
CA GLY A 39 27.13 4.54 10.04
C GLY A 39 28.43 4.33 10.82
N GLU A 40 29.50 3.89 10.15
CA GLU A 40 30.82 3.61 10.73
C GLU A 40 31.96 4.18 9.84
N GLY A 41 33.20 4.19 10.35
CA GLY A 41 34.38 4.54 9.54
C GLY A 41 34.60 3.55 8.39
N GLU A 42 35.16 4.01 7.26
CA GLU A 42 35.36 3.20 6.04
C GLU A 42 34.08 2.75 5.28
N GLN A 43 32.88 3.27 5.62
CA GLN A 43 31.64 3.02 4.85
C GLN A 43 31.72 3.51 3.39
N TYR A 44 30.94 2.93 2.47
CA TYR A 44 30.83 3.43 1.09
C TYR A 44 29.96 4.70 1.03
N VAL A 45 30.59 5.87 1.17
CA VAL A 45 29.92 7.19 1.20
C VAL A 45 29.24 7.53 -0.13
N GLU A 46 29.76 7.00 -1.23
CA GLU A 46 29.25 7.13 -2.59
C GLU A 46 27.93 6.39 -2.82
N LEU A 47 27.57 5.42 -1.97
CA LEU A 47 26.27 4.76 -2.01
C LEU A 47 25.21 5.64 -1.36
N GLU A 48 24.85 6.77 -1.97
CA GLU A 48 23.89 7.71 -1.39
C GLU A 48 22.46 7.15 -1.30
N ASN A 49 22.04 6.37 -2.30
CA ASN A 49 20.70 5.81 -2.36
C ASN A 49 20.55 4.60 -1.40
N LEU A 50 19.69 4.74 -0.39
CA LEU A 50 19.45 3.71 0.61
C LEU A 50 18.89 2.41 0.02
N TYR A 51 18.07 2.47 -1.03
CA TYR A 51 17.55 1.27 -1.69
C TYR A 51 18.66 0.53 -2.46
N THR A 52 19.61 1.24 -3.07
CA THR A 52 20.80 0.62 -3.67
C THR A 52 21.60 -0.16 -2.63
N ARG A 53 21.79 0.39 -1.43
CA ARG A 53 22.43 -0.35 -0.32
C ARG A 53 21.70 -1.65 0.00
N ILE A 54 20.36 -1.61 0.03
CA ILE A 54 19.53 -2.79 0.28
C ILE A 54 19.74 -3.86 -0.81
N LEU A 55 19.74 -3.47 -2.08
CA LEU A 55 19.99 -4.39 -3.19
C LEU A 55 21.37 -5.03 -3.09
N LEU A 56 22.39 -4.25 -2.73
CA LEU A 56 23.75 -4.73 -2.52
C LEU A 56 23.90 -5.69 -1.34
N LEU A 57 22.90 -5.82 -0.46
CA LEU A 57 22.89 -6.87 0.56
C LEU A 57 22.50 -8.25 0.00
N SER A 58 21.76 -8.31 -1.11
CA SER A 58 21.22 -9.56 -1.68
C SER A 58 22.27 -10.66 -1.93
N PRO A 59 23.52 -10.39 -2.37
CA PRO A 59 24.53 -11.44 -2.53
C PRO A 59 24.85 -12.21 -1.23
N ALA A 60 24.64 -11.60 -0.05
CA ALA A 60 24.86 -12.25 1.23
C ALA A 60 23.99 -13.50 1.43
N LEU A 61 22.86 -13.62 0.70
CA LEU A 61 21.99 -14.80 0.72
C LEU A 61 22.73 -16.11 0.40
N ASN A 62 23.81 -16.04 -0.38
CA ASN A 62 24.64 -17.17 -0.78
C ASN A 62 25.88 -17.35 0.12
N THR A 63 25.92 -16.71 1.28
CA THR A 63 27.08 -16.69 2.18
C THR A 63 26.68 -17.09 3.59
N ARG A 64 27.67 -17.41 4.44
CA ARG A 64 27.44 -17.62 5.88
C ARG A 64 26.98 -16.37 6.64
N PHE A 65 27.05 -15.18 6.02
CA PHE A 65 26.71 -13.90 6.63
C PHE A 65 25.27 -13.45 6.35
N LYS A 66 24.45 -14.27 5.69
CA LYS A 66 23.04 -14.01 5.39
C LYS A 66 22.25 -13.45 6.59
N ASP A 67 22.35 -14.10 7.74
CA ASP A 67 21.55 -13.71 8.92
C ASP A 67 22.03 -12.39 9.51
N TYR A 68 23.33 -12.12 9.46
CA TYR A 68 23.90 -10.83 9.83
C TYR A 68 23.48 -9.73 8.85
N ALA A 69 23.50 -9.99 7.54
CA ALA A 69 23.03 -9.06 6.51
C ALA A 69 21.54 -8.74 6.66
N ARG A 70 20.71 -9.65 7.19
CA ARG A 70 19.29 -9.42 7.47
C ARG A 70 19.05 -8.70 8.80
N GLY A 71 19.52 -9.30 9.90
CA GLY A 71 19.14 -8.91 11.26
C GLY A 71 20.11 -7.98 11.96
N GLY A 72 21.34 -7.84 11.45
CA GLY A 72 22.45 -7.17 12.12
C GLY A 72 22.97 -7.95 13.33
N HIS A 73 23.95 -7.37 14.01
CA HIS A 73 24.48 -7.93 15.25
C HIS A 73 23.54 -7.60 16.43
N PRO A 74 23.26 -8.54 17.35
CA PRO A 74 22.33 -8.30 18.47
C PRO A 74 22.69 -7.10 19.35
N ARG A 75 23.99 -6.78 19.48
CA ARG A 75 24.49 -5.68 20.32
C ARG A 75 24.80 -4.39 19.56
N TYR A 76 25.24 -4.50 18.31
CA TYR A 76 25.77 -3.35 17.56
C TYR A 76 24.82 -2.91 16.42
N GLY A 77 23.77 -3.70 16.14
CA GLY A 77 22.88 -3.46 15.01
C GLY A 77 23.55 -3.74 13.66
N GLY A 78 23.12 -3.02 12.64
CA GLY A 78 23.53 -3.23 11.26
C GLY A 78 22.55 -4.08 10.45
N GLY A 79 23.01 -4.52 9.28
CA GLY A 79 22.19 -5.26 8.32
C GLY A 79 20.97 -4.48 7.82
N TYR A 80 20.14 -5.18 7.05
CA TYR A 80 18.90 -4.67 6.49
C TYR A 80 17.97 -4.08 7.55
N LYS A 81 17.84 -4.74 8.71
CA LYS A 81 17.03 -4.27 9.84
C LYS A 81 17.38 -2.84 10.25
N SER A 82 18.64 -2.45 10.24
CA SER A 82 19.04 -1.09 10.62
C SER A 82 18.62 -0.02 9.61
N LEU A 83 18.35 -0.40 8.36
CA LEU A 83 17.88 0.50 7.30
C LEU A 83 16.35 0.65 7.32
N THR A 84 15.62 -0.34 7.81
CA THR A 84 14.15 -0.41 7.66
C THR A 84 13.37 -0.44 8.97
N HIS A 85 14.05 -0.55 10.12
CA HIS A 85 13.43 -0.54 11.43
C HIS A 85 14.12 0.44 12.38
N ARG A 86 13.36 1.06 13.28
CA ARG A 86 13.88 1.93 14.35
C ARG A 86 13.40 1.43 15.71
N ARG A 87 14.37 1.12 16.59
CA ARG A 87 14.08 0.73 17.97
C ARG A 87 13.49 1.91 18.74
N GLY A 88 12.40 1.67 19.48
CA GLY A 88 11.70 2.73 20.23
C GLY A 88 10.64 3.48 19.44
N GLY A 89 10.38 3.05 18.19
CA GLY A 89 9.36 3.64 17.32
C GLY A 89 9.82 4.89 16.59
N GLY A 90 8.87 5.55 15.92
CA GLY A 90 9.11 6.70 15.07
C GLY A 90 9.56 6.33 13.66
N LYS A 91 9.98 7.36 12.90
CA LYS A 91 10.29 7.23 11.48
C LYS A 91 11.53 6.35 11.24
N THR A 92 11.38 5.33 10.39
CA THR A 92 12.48 4.43 10.00
C THR A 92 13.43 5.12 9.00
N PRO A 93 14.71 4.71 8.89
CA PRO A 93 15.62 5.32 7.92
C PRO A 93 15.12 5.19 6.48
N TYR A 94 14.52 4.05 6.13
CA TYR A 94 13.83 3.86 4.85
C TYR A 94 12.72 4.87 4.62
N THR A 95 11.89 5.09 5.65
CA THR A 95 10.79 6.06 5.54
C THR A 95 11.33 7.47 5.28
N ALA A 96 12.36 7.89 6.03
CA ALA A 96 12.95 9.22 5.89
C ALA A 96 13.71 9.41 4.56
N ALA A 97 14.48 8.41 4.11
CA ALA A 97 15.37 8.55 2.97
C ALA A 97 14.71 8.22 1.63
N ILE A 98 13.69 7.36 1.62
CA ILE A 98 13.04 6.87 0.39
C ILE A 98 11.58 7.31 0.33
N ILE A 99 10.77 6.96 1.34
CA ILE A 99 9.32 7.13 1.25
C ILE A 99 8.92 8.60 1.20
N GLU A 100 9.42 9.43 2.12
CA GLU A 100 9.02 10.83 2.15
C GLU A 100 9.44 11.64 0.93
N PRO A 101 10.70 11.57 0.46
CA PRO A 101 11.09 12.24 -0.77
C PRO A 101 10.27 11.75 -1.97
N ALA A 102 10.04 10.43 -2.07
CA ALA A 102 9.28 9.86 -3.18
C ALA A 102 7.79 10.26 -3.17
N LEU A 103 7.16 10.32 -1.99
CA LEU A 103 5.80 10.87 -1.85
C LEU A 103 5.78 12.36 -2.24
N GLY A 104 6.81 13.12 -1.87
CA GLY A 104 6.98 14.52 -2.31
C GLY A 104 7.07 14.65 -3.84
N GLN A 105 7.83 13.75 -4.50
CA GLN A 105 7.93 13.69 -5.95
C GLN A 105 6.59 13.32 -6.61
N LEU A 106 5.89 12.32 -6.08
CA LEU A 106 4.57 11.92 -6.57
C LEU A 106 3.56 13.08 -6.50
N VAL A 107 3.59 13.87 -5.42
CA VAL A 107 2.78 15.08 -5.28
C VAL A 107 3.18 16.14 -6.31
N ALA A 108 4.48 16.41 -6.47
CA ALA A 108 5.00 17.40 -7.40
C ALA A 108 4.68 17.07 -8.86
N LEU A 109 4.68 15.79 -9.22
CA LEU A 109 4.30 15.28 -10.56
C LEU A 109 2.78 15.21 -10.77
N GLY A 110 1.97 15.51 -9.75
CA GLY A 110 0.51 15.40 -9.83
C GLY A 110 -0.01 13.95 -9.90
N LEU A 111 0.80 12.97 -9.50
CA LEU A 111 0.47 11.55 -9.53
C LEU A 111 -0.24 11.08 -8.26
N TYR A 112 -0.07 11.78 -7.12
CA TYR A 112 -0.64 11.37 -5.84
C TYR A 112 -1.00 12.55 -4.90
N PRO A 113 -2.22 12.57 -4.30
CA PRO A 113 -3.37 11.79 -4.73
C PRO A 113 -3.75 12.11 -6.18
N PRO A 114 -4.33 11.16 -6.93
CA PRO A 114 -4.73 11.40 -8.32
C PRO A 114 -5.72 12.56 -8.41
N ARG A 115 -5.44 13.52 -9.31
CA ARG A 115 -6.34 14.63 -9.63
C ARG A 115 -7.16 14.27 -10.86
N ILE A 116 -8.46 14.11 -10.68
CA ILE A 116 -9.37 13.68 -11.76
C ILE A 116 -10.31 14.84 -12.07
N ALA A 117 -10.28 15.29 -13.33
CA ALA A 117 -11.23 16.26 -13.85
C ALA A 117 -12.57 15.54 -14.07
N LEU A 118 -13.52 15.72 -13.15
CA LEU A 118 -14.83 15.05 -13.23
C LEU A 118 -15.72 15.64 -14.32
N ASP A 119 -15.53 16.91 -14.66
CA ASP A 119 -16.30 17.67 -15.65
C ASP A 119 -16.12 17.16 -17.08
N VAL A 120 -14.99 16.52 -17.38
CA VAL A 120 -14.73 15.91 -18.70
C VAL A 120 -15.26 14.48 -18.83
N LEU A 121 -15.76 13.89 -17.74
CA LEU A 121 -16.29 12.52 -17.73
C LEU A 121 -17.79 12.52 -18.07
N PRO A 122 -18.38 11.36 -18.43
CA PRO A 122 -19.82 11.25 -18.59
C PRO A 122 -20.59 11.80 -17.37
N PRO A 123 -21.77 12.40 -17.55
CA PRO A 123 -22.64 12.77 -16.44
C PRO A 123 -22.84 11.59 -15.48
N LEU A 124 -23.07 11.89 -14.19
CA LEU A 124 -23.24 10.88 -13.14
C LEU A 124 -21.99 10.06 -12.78
N SER A 125 -20.84 10.29 -13.42
CA SER A 125 -19.55 9.77 -12.94
C SER A 125 -19.27 10.30 -11.52
N PHE A 126 -18.76 9.46 -10.62
CA PHE A 126 -18.46 9.90 -9.26
C PHE A 126 -17.05 9.51 -8.81
N LEU A 127 -16.43 10.37 -8.01
CA LEU A 127 -15.13 10.19 -7.39
C LEU A 127 -15.30 10.02 -5.88
N LEU A 128 -14.80 8.90 -5.36
CA LEU A 128 -14.60 8.68 -3.93
C LEU A 128 -13.10 8.77 -3.62
N GLN A 129 -12.68 9.81 -2.91
CA GLN A 129 -11.28 10.02 -2.53
C GLN A 129 -11.15 10.46 -1.08
N PHE A 130 -10.31 9.77 -0.32
CA PHE A 130 -10.04 10.14 1.07
C PHE A 130 -8.71 9.57 1.54
N ARG A 131 -8.07 10.23 2.50
CA ARG A 131 -6.90 9.68 3.19
C ARG A 131 -7.35 8.94 4.44
N PHE A 132 -6.74 7.80 4.72
CA PHE A 132 -7.06 6.97 5.88
C PHE A 132 -5.77 6.46 6.51
N SER A 133 -5.84 6.19 7.81
CA SER A 133 -4.74 5.58 8.56
C SER A 133 -5.07 4.13 8.85
N LEU A 134 -4.04 3.31 8.96
CA LEU A 134 -4.15 1.91 9.35
C LEU A 134 -4.39 1.81 10.86
N SER A 135 -5.41 1.06 11.28
CA SER A 135 -5.58 0.66 12.69
C SER A 135 -4.78 -0.60 13.03
N GLY A 136 -4.57 -1.48 12.04
CA GLY A 136 -3.69 -2.64 12.13
C GLY A 136 -2.66 -2.65 10.99
N PRO A 137 -1.49 -3.30 11.18
CA PRO A 137 -0.44 -3.34 10.17
C PRO A 137 -0.95 -3.89 8.83
N PHE A 138 -0.36 -3.44 7.72
CA PHE A 138 -0.69 -3.93 6.38
C PHE A 138 0.49 -4.69 5.79
N MET A 139 0.18 -5.84 5.20
CA MET A 139 1.11 -6.60 4.37
C MET A 139 0.48 -7.02 3.03
N SER A 140 1.32 -7.02 2.01
CA SER A 140 1.09 -7.61 0.70
C SER A 140 2.42 -8.19 0.23
N ARG A 141 2.41 -9.45 -0.18
CA ARG A 141 3.63 -10.13 -0.63
C ARG A 141 4.10 -9.48 -1.94
N ASP A 142 5.38 -9.12 -2.00
CA ASP A 142 6.04 -8.79 -3.26
C ASP A 142 6.58 -10.06 -3.95
N ASP A 143 6.76 -9.98 -5.26
CA ASP A 143 7.29 -11.07 -6.09
C ASP A 143 8.77 -10.85 -6.47
N GLU A 144 9.45 -9.90 -5.80
CA GLU A 144 10.85 -9.56 -6.08
C GLU A 144 11.78 -10.73 -5.72
N THR A 145 12.42 -11.31 -6.75
CA THR A 145 13.20 -12.56 -6.62
C THR A 145 14.59 -12.33 -6.01
N PHE A 146 15.18 -11.13 -6.20
CA PHE A 146 16.55 -10.81 -5.78
C PHE A 146 16.55 -9.79 -4.63
N TYR A 147 16.00 -10.19 -3.48
CA TYR A 147 15.85 -9.32 -2.32
C TYR A 147 16.37 -9.97 -1.04
N ILE A 148 17.07 -9.20 -0.19
CA ILE A 148 17.71 -9.71 1.04
C ILE A 148 16.70 -10.30 2.05
N HIS A 149 15.46 -9.80 2.06
CA HIS A 149 14.39 -10.27 2.95
C HIS A 149 13.51 -11.33 2.28
N GLU A 150 13.19 -12.42 2.99
CA GLU A 150 12.27 -13.49 2.53
C GLU A 150 10.80 -13.08 2.36
N ASN A 151 10.34 -12.05 3.07
CA ASN A 151 8.95 -11.63 3.07
C ASN A 151 8.87 -10.13 2.74
N PRO A 152 9.27 -9.75 1.51
CA PRO A 152 9.22 -8.36 1.08
C PRO A 152 7.77 -7.89 0.96
N LEU A 153 7.57 -6.64 1.34
CA LEU A 153 6.32 -5.93 1.12
C LEU A 153 6.32 -5.35 -0.29
N SER A 154 5.16 -5.44 -0.96
CA SER A 154 4.93 -4.85 -2.28
C SER A 154 5.29 -3.36 -2.33
N LYS A 155 6.27 -3.01 -3.17
CA LYS A 155 6.68 -1.61 -3.42
C LYS A 155 6.45 -1.21 -4.88
N ASP A 156 6.24 0.08 -5.09
CA ASP A 156 6.20 0.66 -6.43
C ASP A 156 7.54 0.50 -7.13
N ALA A 157 7.52 0.19 -8.42
CA ALA A 157 8.73 -0.16 -9.16
C ALA A 157 9.73 1.01 -9.27
N VAL A 158 9.26 2.25 -9.34
CA VAL A 158 10.07 3.45 -9.55
C VAL A 158 10.37 4.12 -8.22
N PHE A 159 9.32 4.44 -7.47
CA PHE A 159 9.41 5.23 -6.25
C PHE A 159 9.84 4.42 -5.02
N LYS A 160 9.75 3.08 -5.11
CA LYS A 160 10.06 2.13 -4.03
C LYS A 160 9.24 2.36 -2.76
N VAL A 161 8.09 3.05 -2.90
CA VAL A 161 7.14 3.28 -1.81
C VAL A 161 6.23 2.07 -1.64
N PRO A 162 5.97 1.60 -0.41
CA PRO A 162 4.95 0.58 -0.16
C PRO A 162 3.58 0.98 -0.69
N TYR A 163 2.91 0.07 -1.40
CA TYR A 163 1.64 0.42 -2.02
C TYR A 163 0.65 -0.74 -2.13
N VAL A 164 -0.63 -0.39 -2.26
CA VAL A 164 -1.69 -1.31 -2.68
C VAL A 164 -1.93 -1.14 -4.16
N ARG A 165 -1.86 -2.23 -4.92
CA ARG A 165 -2.10 -2.23 -6.37
C ARG A 165 -3.58 -1.98 -6.67
N PRO A 166 -3.92 -1.29 -7.77
CA PRO A 166 -5.32 -1.16 -8.21
C PRO A 166 -6.06 -2.48 -8.33
N SER A 167 -5.40 -3.53 -8.84
CA SER A 167 -5.96 -4.88 -8.96
C SER A 167 -6.25 -5.51 -7.59
N THR A 168 -5.40 -5.26 -6.59
CA THR A 168 -5.64 -5.68 -5.21
C THR A 168 -6.90 -5.02 -4.68
N TRP A 169 -7.03 -3.69 -4.80
CA TRP A 169 -8.24 -2.97 -4.40
C TRP A 169 -9.49 -3.52 -5.07
N LYS A 170 -9.45 -3.72 -6.39
CA LYS A 170 -10.54 -4.31 -7.15
C LYS A 170 -10.95 -5.68 -6.58
N GLY A 171 -9.98 -6.57 -6.35
CA GLY A 171 -10.24 -7.91 -5.84
C GLY A 171 -10.81 -7.92 -4.43
N VAL A 172 -10.26 -7.11 -3.52
CA VAL A 172 -10.74 -7.05 -2.13
C VAL A 172 -12.11 -6.39 -2.02
N LEU A 173 -12.37 -5.33 -2.79
CA LEU A 173 -13.65 -4.63 -2.77
C LEU A 173 -14.74 -5.46 -3.45
N ARG A 174 -14.42 -6.19 -4.53
CA ARG A 174 -15.36 -7.13 -5.16
C ARG A 174 -15.81 -8.19 -4.15
N LYS A 175 -14.85 -8.80 -3.44
CA LYS A 175 -15.16 -9.78 -2.39
C LYS A 175 -16.02 -9.15 -1.28
N ALA A 176 -15.73 -7.91 -0.89
CA ALA A 176 -16.50 -7.21 0.12
C ALA A 176 -17.93 -6.96 -0.33
N ALA A 177 -18.13 -6.47 -1.56
CA ALA A 177 -19.44 -6.24 -2.16
C ALA A 177 -20.26 -7.54 -2.24
N SER A 178 -19.66 -8.63 -2.73
CA SER A 178 -20.33 -9.94 -2.80
C SER A 178 -20.69 -10.54 -1.44
N GLY A 179 -20.03 -10.12 -0.36
CA GLY A 179 -20.32 -10.57 0.99
C GLY A 179 -21.44 -9.79 1.70
N LEU A 180 -21.95 -8.71 1.09
CA LEU A 180 -23.01 -7.90 1.68
C LEU A 180 -24.35 -8.62 1.63
N SER A 181 -25.10 -8.59 2.73
CA SER A 181 -26.42 -9.20 2.81
C SER A 181 -27.40 -8.58 1.81
N GLY A 182 -28.09 -9.43 1.03
CA GLY A 182 -29.07 -9.01 0.05
C GLY A 182 -28.51 -8.54 -1.30
N VAL A 183 -27.18 -8.58 -1.49
CA VAL A 183 -26.52 -8.28 -2.77
C VAL A 183 -26.37 -9.57 -3.58
N GLN A 184 -26.81 -9.55 -4.84
CA GLN A 184 -26.68 -10.67 -5.78
C GLN A 184 -25.48 -10.46 -6.71
N SER A 185 -25.05 -11.51 -7.41
CA SER A 185 -23.95 -11.42 -8.39
C SER A 185 -24.20 -10.35 -9.46
N GLY A 186 -25.44 -10.25 -9.94
CA GLY A 186 -25.84 -9.26 -10.95
C GLY A 186 -25.77 -7.81 -10.50
N ASP A 187 -25.73 -7.54 -9.18
CA ASP A 187 -25.50 -6.19 -8.65
C ASP A 187 -24.01 -5.82 -8.63
N VAL A 188 -23.14 -6.84 -8.56
CA VAL A 188 -21.68 -6.66 -8.42
C VAL A 188 -21.00 -6.65 -9.80
N GLU A 189 -21.43 -7.51 -10.72
CA GLU A 189 -20.81 -7.66 -12.04
C GLU A 189 -20.70 -6.35 -12.83
N PRO A 190 -21.72 -5.48 -12.92
CA PRO A 190 -21.61 -4.20 -13.64
C PRO A 190 -20.53 -3.27 -13.06
N LEU A 191 -20.32 -3.30 -11.74
CA LEU A 191 -19.33 -2.47 -11.07
C LEU A 191 -17.90 -2.93 -11.33
N PHE A 192 -17.65 -4.25 -11.31
CA PHE A 192 -16.29 -4.79 -11.36
C PHE A 192 -15.93 -5.40 -12.72
N GLY A 193 -16.90 -5.64 -13.59
CA GLY A 193 -16.74 -6.35 -14.84
C GLY A 193 -16.62 -7.86 -14.65
N ASN A 194 -16.70 -8.59 -15.76
CA ASN A 194 -16.70 -10.04 -15.77
C ASN A 194 -15.28 -10.63 -15.70
N PRO A 195 -15.13 -11.89 -15.22
CA PRO A 195 -13.86 -12.62 -15.31
C PRO A 195 -13.35 -12.67 -16.76
N ARG A 196 -12.03 -12.77 -16.93
CA ARG A 196 -11.39 -12.86 -18.26
C ARG A 196 -11.85 -14.08 -19.09
N GLU A 197 -12.41 -15.08 -18.42
CA GLU A 197 -12.88 -16.34 -19.02
C GLU A 197 -14.35 -16.28 -19.47
N ALA A 198 -15.04 -15.14 -19.27
CA ALA A 198 -16.41 -14.97 -19.77
C ALA A 198 -16.42 -14.84 -21.30
N GLU A 199 -17.43 -15.43 -21.95
CA GLU A 199 -17.59 -15.39 -23.42
C GLU A 199 -17.68 -13.96 -23.96
N VAL A 200 -18.19 -13.03 -23.15
CA VAL A 200 -18.23 -11.59 -23.46
C VAL A 200 -17.49 -10.83 -22.36
N GLY A 201 -16.40 -10.18 -22.74
CA GLY A 201 -15.63 -9.33 -21.85
C GLY A 201 -16.40 -8.04 -21.54
N GLN A 202 -16.85 -7.90 -20.29
CA GLN A 202 -17.47 -6.67 -19.80
C GLN A 202 -16.52 -5.94 -18.88
N GLN A 203 -16.19 -4.70 -19.22
CA GLN A 203 -15.46 -3.79 -18.32
C GLN A 203 -16.37 -3.40 -17.15
N GLY A 204 -15.79 -3.22 -15.96
CA GLY A 204 -16.54 -2.71 -14.80
C GLY A 204 -16.58 -1.20 -14.78
N ARG A 205 -17.65 -0.61 -14.23
CA ARG A 205 -17.80 0.83 -14.04
C ARG A 205 -16.83 1.42 -13.01
N LEU A 206 -16.26 0.59 -12.13
CA LEU A 206 -15.29 1.01 -11.11
C LEU A 206 -13.84 0.95 -11.60
N HIS A 207 -13.16 2.08 -11.48
CA HIS A 207 -11.74 2.26 -11.72
C HIS A 207 -11.01 2.52 -10.39
N PHE A 208 -9.90 1.82 -10.19
CA PHE A 208 -9.13 1.83 -8.94
C PHE A 208 -7.78 2.48 -9.16
N TYR A 209 -7.31 3.21 -8.15
CA TYR A 209 -6.00 3.86 -8.15
C TYR A 209 -5.09 3.26 -7.06
N PRO A 210 -3.77 3.33 -7.23
CA PRO A 210 -2.84 2.85 -6.21
C PRO A 210 -2.94 3.68 -4.93
N THR A 211 -2.77 3.02 -3.78
CA THR A 211 -2.60 3.70 -2.49
C THR A 211 -1.16 3.55 -2.06
N TYR A 212 -0.45 4.68 -1.92
CA TYR A 212 0.93 4.73 -1.42
C TYR A 212 0.93 5.05 0.07
N PHE A 213 1.65 4.27 0.87
CA PHE A 213 1.74 4.45 2.32
C PHE A 213 2.98 5.23 2.74
N ASP A 214 2.85 6.00 3.81
CA ASP A 214 3.89 6.85 4.39
C ASP A 214 4.78 6.14 5.43
N GLY A 215 4.82 4.80 5.43
CA GLY A 215 5.63 4.03 6.38
C GLY A 215 6.00 2.63 5.91
N LEU A 216 7.18 2.19 6.35
CA LEU A 216 7.67 0.81 6.26
C LEU A 216 8.33 0.44 7.59
N ASP A 217 8.03 -0.75 8.09
CA ASP A 217 8.66 -1.32 9.27
C ASP A 217 8.77 -2.86 9.16
N LEU A 218 9.38 -3.49 10.16
CA LEU A 218 9.53 -4.93 10.29
C LEU A 218 8.72 -5.46 11.48
N GLU A 219 7.92 -6.49 11.23
CA GLU A 219 7.16 -7.20 12.26
C GLU A 219 7.64 -8.65 12.36
N MET A 220 7.83 -9.12 13.60
CA MET A 220 8.24 -10.49 13.88
C MET A 220 7.03 -11.30 14.35
N ILE A 221 6.71 -12.36 13.61
CA ILE A 221 5.66 -13.31 13.98
C ILE A 221 6.33 -14.62 14.38
N ASN A 222 6.06 -15.10 15.59
CA ASN A 222 6.45 -16.44 16.00
C ASN A 222 5.28 -17.41 15.85
N PRO A 223 5.25 -18.29 14.83
CA PRO A 223 4.22 -19.33 14.74
C PRO A 223 4.36 -20.29 15.93
N HIS A 224 3.24 -20.74 16.48
CA HIS A 224 3.25 -21.74 17.54
C HIS A 224 2.84 -23.10 16.96
N SER A 225 3.54 -24.14 17.38
CA SER A 225 3.13 -25.52 17.12
C SER A 225 1.76 -25.76 17.74
N ARG A 226 0.81 -26.28 16.94
CA ARG A 226 -0.53 -26.61 17.43
C ARG A 226 -0.53 -27.74 18.47
N VAL A 227 0.51 -28.60 18.44
CA VAL A 227 0.65 -29.76 19.31
C VAL A 227 1.33 -29.37 20.63
N THR A 228 2.48 -28.71 20.55
CA THR A 228 3.32 -28.44 21.74
C THR A 228 3.09 -27.06 22.32
N LYS A 229 2.33 -26.18 21.65
CA LYS A 229 2.15 -24.75 21.94
C LYS A 229 3.45 -23.94 22.02
N ALA A 230 4.62 -24.57 21.83
CA ALA A 230 5.90 -23.90 21.76
C ALA A 230 6.02 -23.06 20.48
N GLY A 231 6.69 -21.91 20.58
CA GLY A 231 7.05 -21.09 19.41
C GLY A 231 8.06 -21.83 18.53
N THR A 232 7.93 -21.69 17.21
CA THR A 232 8.85 -22.26 16.23
C THR A 232 9.88 -21.22 15.81
N THR A 233 10.29 -21.21 14.54
CA THR A 233 11.22 -20.22 14.01
C THR A 233 10.51 -18.89 13.80
N PRO A 234 10.97 -17.79 14.43
CA PRO A 234 10.39 -16.47 14.19
C PRO A 234 10.52 -16.06 12.72
N ILE A 235 9.42 -15.56 12.17
CA ILE A 235 9.33 -15.06 10.81
C ILE A 235 9.28 -13.54 10.87
N VAL A 236 10.32 -12.89 10.37
CA VAL A 236 10.31 -11.44 10.18
C VAL A 236 9.60 -11.13 8.86
N MET A 237 8.83 -10.05 8.85
CA MET A 237 8.04 -9.62 7.71
C MET A 237 8.14 -8.11 7.55
N GLU A 238 8.20 -7.65 6.31
CA GLU A 238 7.94 -6.24 6.03
C GLU A 238 6.46 -5.94 6.10
N ILE A 239 6.17 -4.80 6.72
CA ILE A 239 4.82 -4.30 6.90
C ILE A 239 4.78 -2.80 6.68
N VAL A 240 3.59 -2.30 6.38
CA VAL A 240 3.25 -0.92 6.71
C VAL A 240 2.73 -0.93 8.15
N PRO A 241 3.33 -0.16 9.08
CA PRO A 241 2.93 -0.15 10.47
C PRO A 241 1.54 0.46 10.68
N ALA A 242 0.88 0.09 11.78
CA ALA A 242 -0.32 0.79 12.24
C ALA A 242 -0.01 2.29 12.45
N GLY A 243 -0.99 3.15 12.18
CA GLY A 243 -0.86 4.61 12.21
C GLY A 243 -0.37 5.22 10.88
N ALA A 244 0.34 4.46 10.04
CA ALA A 244 0.69 4.90 8.69
C ALA A 244 -0.58 5.14 7.86
N SER A 245 -0.48 6.02 6.87
CA SER A 245 -1.62 6.54 6.12
C SER A 245 -1.38 6.59 4.62
N GLY A 246 -2.48 6.62 3.87
CA GLY A 246 -2.50 6.72 2.42
C GLY A 246 -3.86 7.16 1.91
N PHE A 247 -3.93 7.53 0.63
CA PHE A 247 -5.16 7.90 -0.07
C PHE A 247 -5.80 6.67 -0.71
N PHE A 248 -7.06 6.44 -0.39
CA PHE A 248 -7.96 5.62 -1.18
C PHE A 248 -8.58 6.50 -2.27
N THR A 249 -8.55 6.04 -3.53
CA THR A 249 -9.18 6.75 -4.66
C THR A 249 -9.86 5.74 -5.56
N LEU A 250 -11.14 5.98 -5.83
CA LEU A 250 -12.00 5.16 -6.66
C LEU A 250 -12.85 6.07 -7.54
N LEU A 251 -12.87 5.78 -8.84
CA LEU A 251 -13.66 6.49 -9.83
C LEU A 251 -14.73 5.53 -10.38
N TYR A 252 -15.96 5.99 -10.44
CA TYR A 252 -17.05 5.33 -11.14
C TYR A 252 -17.36 6.07 -12.43
N THR A 253 -17.47 5.32 -13.52
CA THR A 253 -17.85 5.82 -14.84
C THR A 253 -19.00 4.98 -15.38
N PRO A 254 -20.20 5.55 -15.60
CA PRO A 254 -21.36 4.83 -16.16
C PRO A 254 -21.25 4.70 -17.69
N PHE A 255 -20.15 4.13 -18.18
CA PHE A 255 -19.80 4.19 -19.61
C PHE A 255 -20.78 3.41 -20.51
N ASP A 256 -21.40 2.36 -19.98
CA ASP A 256 -22.40 1.53 -20.64
C ASP A 256 -23.81 2.14 -20.59
N LEU A 257 -23.98 3.22 -19.84
CA LEU A 257 -25.18 4.05 -19.84
C LEU A 257 -25.04 5.27 -20.78
N ILE A 258 -23.87 5.47 -21.39
CA ILE A 258 -23.62 6.53 -22.37
C ILE A 258 -24.50 6.27 -23.60
N GLY A 259 -25.36 7.25 -23.92
CA GLY A 259 -26.31 7.16 -25.04
C GLY A 259 -27.75 6.96 -24.60
N LEU A 260 -27.98 6.58 -23.33
CA LEU A 260 -29.26 6.77 -22.67
C LEU A 260 -29.35 8.23 -22.20
N ALA A 261 -30.55 8.79 -22.16
CA ALA A 261 -30.75 10.12 -21.59
C ALA A 261 -30.32 10.07 -20.11
N ALA A 262 -29.27 10.80 -19.74
CA ALA A 262 -28.67 10.75 -18.39
C ALA A 262 -29.65 11.22 -17.30
N ASP A 263 -30.68 11.96 -17.68
CA ASP A 263 -31.80 12.38 -16.87
C ASP A 263 -32.91 11.34 -16.75
N SER A 264 -32.86 10.26 -17.54
CA SER A 264 -33.87 9.20 -17.48
C SER A 264 -33.88 8.52 -16.11
N ARG A 265 -35.10 8.26 -15.62
CA ARG A 265 -35.32 7.61 -14.33
C ARG A 265 -34.56 6.28 -14.16
N PRO A 266 -34.49 5.38 -15.17
CA PRO A 266 -33.76 4.12 -15.03
C PRO A 266 -32.25 4.31 -14.79
N VAL A 267 -31.61 5.22 -15.55
CA VAL A 267 -30.18 5.52 -15.40
C VAL A 267 -29.89 6.07 -13.99
N ARG A 268 -30.70 7.01 -13.52
CA ARG A 268 -30.55 7.56 -12.17
C ARG A 268 -30.78 6.53 -11.07
N GLN A 269 -31.72 5.60 -11.27
CA GLN A 269 -31.97 4.51 -10.31
C GLN A 269 -30.78 3.57 -10.20
N GLU A 270 -30.14 3.26 -11.32
CA GLU A 270 -28.97 2.41 -11.35
C GLU A 270 -27.77 3.08 -10.69
N VAL A 271 -27.45 4.33 -11.06
CA VAL A 271 -26.36 5.09 -10.41
C VAL A 271 -26.61 5.28 -8.91
N ALA A 272 -27.85 5.53 -8.49
CA ALA A 272 -28.20 5.65 -7.08
C ALA A 272 -27.92 4.34 -6.31
N ARG A 273 -28.22 3.19 -6.90
CA ARG A 273 -27.90 1.87 -6.33
C ARG A 273 -26.38 1.66 -6.29
N ASP A 274 -25.68 1.98 -7.37
CA ASP A 274 -24.23 1.80 -7.52
C ASP A 274 -23.44 2.63 -6.49
N ILE A 275 -23.83 3.88 -6.24
CA ILE A 275 -23.22 4.75 -5.21
C ILE A 275 -23.37 4.13 -3.81
N VAL A 276 -24.58 3.68 -3.47
CA VAL A 276 -24.86 3.08 -2.15
C VAL A 276 -24.13 1.76 -1.97
N LEU A 277 -24.14 0.90 -2.99
CA LEU A 277 -23.44 -0.38 -2.97
C LEU A 277 -21.94 -0.18 -2.83
N THR A 278 -21.36 0.76 -3.60
CA THR A 278 -19.94 1.11 -3.52
C THR A 278 -19.56 1.61 -2.12
N ALA A 279 -20.33 2.53 -1.54
CA ALA A 279 -20.08 3.04 -0.21
C ALA A 279 -20.14 1.93 0.87
N LYS A 280 -21.15 1.06 0.81
CA LYS A 280 -21.29 -0.09 1.71
C LYS A 280 -20.10 -1.06 1.60
N ALA A 281 -19.70 -1.38 0.37
CA ALA A 281 -18.58 -2.27 0.11
C ALA A 281 -17.27 -1.68 0.65
N VAL A 282 -17.03 -0.38 0.46
CA VAL A 282 -15.85 0.31 0.98
C VAL A 282 -15.83 0.30 2.51
N ALA A 283 -16.96 0.60 3.15
CA ALA A 283 -17.08 0.56 4.61
C ALA A 283 -16.81 -0.84 5.17
N ALA A 284 -17.44 -1.89 4.61
CA ALA A 284 -17.24 -3.27 5.03
C ALA A 284 -15.78 -3.75 4.82
N MET A 285 -15.19 -3.39 3.67
CA MET A 285 -13.80 -3.72 3.35
C MET A 285 -12.82 -3.11 4.37
N LEU A 286 -12.98 -1.83 4.71
CA LEU A 286 -12.02 -1.11 5.55
C LEU A 286 -12.21 -1.35 7.05
N ARG A 287 -13.43 -1.66 7.51
CA ARG A 287 -13.74 -1.88 8.94
C ARG A 287 -13.66 -3.33 9.40
N GLU A 288 -14.14 -4.26 8.58
CA GLU A 288 -14.44 -5.62 9.04
C GLU A 288 -13.55 -6.65 8.36
N GLN A 289 -13.46 -6.56 7.04
CA GLN A 289 -12.81 -7.62 6.26
C GLN A 289 -11.30 -7.44 6.19
N GLY A 290 -10.84 -6.18 6.14
CA GLY A 290 -9.46 -5.83 5.89
C GLY A 290 -9.00 -6.15 4.47
N PHE A 291 -7.96 -5.44 4.03
CA PHE A 291 -7.43 -5.56 2.65
C PHE A 291 -6.03 -6.20 2.58
N SER A 292 -5.53 -6.77 3.68
CA SER A 292 -4.22 -7.42 3.75
C SER A 292 -4.27 -8.95 3.53
N ALA A 293 -3.11 -9.61 3.37
CA ALA A 293 -2.98 -11.06 3.25
C ALA A 293 -3.29 -11.84 4.55
N LYS A 294 -3.17 -11.23 5.74
CA LYS A 294 -3.39 -11.86 7.05
C LYS A 294 -4.59 -11.29 7.83
N ARG A 295 -5.74 -11.17 7.17
CA ARG A 295 -6.98 -10.54 7.69
C ARG A 295 -7.43 -11.10 9.05
N ASN A 296 -7.33 -12.41 9.24
CA ASN A 296 -7.75 -13.09 10.49
C ASN A 296 -6.92 -12.69 11.73
N ARG A 297 -5.88 -11.86 11.58
CA ARG A 297 -5.08 -11.31 12.68
C ARG A 297 -5.22 -9.78 12.80
N GLY A 298 -6.25 -9.18 12.18
CA GLY A 298 -6.49 -7.74 12.22
C GLY A 298 -5.63 -6.91 11.26
N PHE A 299 -4.94 -7.55 10.29
CA PHE A 299 -4.12 -6.83 9.32
C PHE A 299 -4.98 -6.11 8.26
N GLY A 300 -4.56 -4.89 7.92
CA GLY A 300 -5.16 -4.09 6.87
C GLY A 300 -6.55 -3.55 7.22
N LEU A 301 -6.79 -3.23 8.49
CA LEU A 301 -7.96 -2.48 8.93
C LEU A 301 -7.65 -0.98 8.94
N ALA A 302 -8.64 -0.16 8.62
CA ALA A 302 -8.54 1.29 8.72
C ALA A 302 -8.95 1.79 10.11
N ALA A 303 -8.41 2.93 10.50
CA ALA A 303 -8.91 3.71 11.62
C ALA A 303 -10.33 4.23 11.31
N GLU A 304 -11.13 4.44 12.36
CA GLU A 304 -12.52 4.89 12.21
C GLU A 304 -12.62 6.30 11.61
N GLN A 305 -11.70 7.18 12.02
CA GLN A 305 -11.61 8.54 11.52
C GLN A 305 -10.78 8.57 10.23
N ILE A 306 -11.33 9.23 9.22
CA ILE A 306 -10.63 9.53 7.98
C ILE A 306 -9.50 10.51 8.31
N SER A 307 -8.25 10.09 8.08
CA SER A 307 -7.08 10.93 8.35
C SER A 307 -6.89 11.91 7.20
N GLY A 308 -6.89 13.20 7.46
CA GLY A 308 -6.77 14.18 6.38
C GLY A 308 -6.86 15.60 6.88
N ASP A 309 -6.37 16.52 6.05
CA ASP A 309 -6.50 17.98 6.23
C ASP A 309 -7.97 18.34 6.56
N SER A 310 -8.18 19.53 7.12
CA SER A 310 -9.43 20.19 7.49
C SER A 310 -10.65 20.01 6.54
N ARG A 311 -10.48 19.44 5.35
CA ARG A 311 -11.50 19.15 4.33
C ARG A 311 -12.14 17.75 4.39
N GLY A 312 -11.54 16.76 5.06
CA GLY A 312 -12.08 15.39 5.15
C GLY A 312 -12.03 14.59 3.84
N GLY A 313 -12.74 13.47 3.79
CA GLY A 313 -12.93 12.66 2.57
C GLY A 313 -13.98 13.28 1.63
N GLN A 314 -13.92 12.95 0.34
CA GLN A 314 -14.79 13.51 -0.69
C GLN A 314 -15.53 12.41 -1.48
N LEU A 315 -16.82 12.63 -1.69
CA LEU A 315 -17.66 11.92 -2.65
C LEU A 315 -18.27 12.96 -3.59
N LEU A 316 -17.67 13.11 -4.76
CA LEU A 316 -18.03 14.10 -5.79
C LEU A 316 -18.72 13.39 -6.94
N ILE A 317 -19.68 14.03 -7.58
CA ILE A 317 -20.43 13.46 -8.72
C ILE A 317 -20.61 14.53 -9.80
N ASN A 318 -20.42 14.11 -11.05
CA ASN A 318 -20.48 15.00 -12.20
C ASN A 318 -21.92 15.33 -12.61
N GLY A 319 -22.14 16.59 -12.99
CA GLY A 319 -23.40 17.07 -13.57
C GLY A 319 -24.51 17.40 -12.57
N PHE A 320 -24.23 17.34 -11.26
CA PHE A 320 -25.21 17.61 -10.21
C PHE A 320 -24.58 18.42 -9.07
N PRO A 321 -25.05 19.66 -8.80
CA PRO A 321 -24.53 20.47 -7.70
C PRO A 321 -25.07 19.93 -6.37
N TYR A 322 -24.19 19.35 -5.56
CA TYR A 322 -24.53 18.82 -4.25
C TYR A 322 -23.99 19.71 -3.12
N PRO A 323 -24.82 20.10 -2.14
CA PRO A 323 -24.44 21.03 -1.07
C PRO A 323 -23.44 20.41 -0.08
N LYS A 324 -23.42 19.08 0.04
CA LYS A 324 -22.50 18.34 0.89
C LYS A 324 -21.86 17.22 0.10
N THR A 325 -20.55 17.25 0.00
CA THR A 325 -19.75 16.23 -0.70
C THR A 325 -18.62 15.68 0.16
N THR A 326 -18.52 16.13 1.41
CA THR A 326 -17.42 15.77 2.32
C THR A 326 -17.89 14.90 3.48
N PHE A 327 -17.02 14.01 3.96
CA PHE A 327 -17.28 13.12 5.10
C PHE A 327 -16.04 12.96 6.00
N ARG A 328 -16.24 12.60 7.28
CA ARG A 328 -15.16 12.45 8.27
C ARG A 328 -14.99 11.02 8.78
N THR A 329 -16.04 10.23 8.66
CA THR A 329 -16.09 8.82 9.05
C THR A 329 -16.67 7.97 7.94
N LEU A 330 -16.48 6.66 8.01
CA LEU A 330 -17.13 5.74 7.07
C LEU A 330 -18.66 5.72 7.26
N ASP A 331 -19.18 6.04 8.46
CA ASP A 331 -20.63 6.23 8.66
C ASP A 331 -21.14 7.50 7.98
N ASP A 332 -20.35 8.59 8.00
CA ASP A 332 -20.68 9.78 7.21
C ASP A 332 -20.70 9.48 5.72
N LEU A 333 -19.77 8.66 5.23
CA LEU A 333 -19.78 8.20 3.83
C LEU A 333 -21.06 7.44 3.50
N LEU A 334 -21.50 6.52 4.37
CA LEU A 334 -22.73 5.78 4.16
C LEU A 334 -23.96 6.69 4.14
N ARG A 335 -24.04 7.64 5.08
CA ARG A 335 -25.12 8.65 5.12
C ARG A 335 -25.12 9.52 3.87
N LEU A 336 -23.95 9.99 3.46
CA LEU A 336 -23.78 10.83 2.28
C LEU A 336 -24.19 10.09 1.00
N ALA A 337 -23.77 8.84 0.84
CA ALA A 337 -24.17 8.00 -0.31
C ALA A 337 -25.69 7.81 -0.39
N GLN A 338 -26.36 7.59 0.75
CA GLN A 338 -27.83 7.49 0.80
C GLN A 338 -28.53 8.81 0.48
N GLU A 339 -27.98 9.94 0.90
CA GLU A 339 -28.51 11.26 0.59
C GLU A 339 -28.37 11.58 -0.91
N LEU A 340 -27.20 11.34 -1.50
CA LEU A 340 -26.98 11.48 -2.94
C LEU A 340 -27.93 10.59 -3.75
N ALA A 341 -28.08 9.32 -3.36
CA ALA A 341 -28.97 8.38 -4.02
C ALA A 341 -30.44 8.82 -4.00
N ARG A 342 -30.93 9.38 -2.89
CA ARG A 342 -32.29 9.95 -2.81
C ARG A 342 -32.47 11.16 -3.72
N GLN A 343 -31.47 12.03 -3.80
CA GLN A 343 -31.53 13.23 -4.65
C GLN A 343 -31.43 12.92 -6.14
N LEU A 344 -30.80 11.80 -6.53
CA LEU A 344 -30.85 11.31 -7.91
C LEU A 344 -32.25 10.84 -8.32
N LEU A 345 -33.12 10.52 -7.35
CA LEU A 345 -34.48 10.02 -7.56
C LEU A 345 -35.53 10.97 -7.01
N PRO A 346 -35.62 12.24 -7.47
CA PRO A 346 -36.71 13.11 -7.05
C PRO A 346 -38.04 12.48 -7.50
N GLY A 347 -39.04 12.56 -6.62
CA GLY A 347 -40.31 11.83 -6.66
C GLY A 347 -41.06 11.88 -7.98
#